data_AF-A0A5R8LFK8-F1
#
_entry.id   AF-A0A5R8LFK8-F1
#
_cell.length_a   1.000
_cell.length_b   1.000
_cell.length_c   1.000
_cell.angle_alpha   90.00
_cell.angle_beta   90.00
_cell.angle_gamma   90.00
#
_symmetry.space_group_name_H-M   'P 1'
#
loop_
_entity.id
_entity.type
_entity.pdbx_description
1 polymer ?
#
loop_
_entity_poly.entity_id
_entity_poly.type
_entity_poly.pdbx_seq_one_letter_code
_entity_poly.pdbx_strand_id
1 'polypeptide(L)'
;EQLERLQQLERLQKLRQLQQLERLQQLERLQKLQQLQQLEFLTLDYRSLEIGPEDVVYCDPPYTGTGQDYGGFDNESFQHWLANCPAKQIYISEYTQLPHTEVAFILGKKLSFQAKGERPEELLLKYVKD
;
A
#
# COMPACT_ATOMS: atom_id res chain seq x y z
N GLU A 1 47.78 27.67 -26.49
CA GLU A 1 46.78 27.43 -27.54
C GLU A 1 46.52 25.96 -27.90
N GLN A 2 47.40 25.21 -28.59
CA GLN A 2 47.07 23.82 -28.99
C GLN A 2 46.90 22.86 -27.80
N LEU A 3 47.74 22.98 -26.77
CA LEU A 3 47.66 22.15 -25.56
C LEU A 3 46.41 22.44 -24.73
N GLU A 4 46.02 23.72 -24.63
CA GLU A 4 44.79 24.14 -23.95
C GLU A 4 43.53 23.65 -24.67
N ARG A 5 43.53 23.67 -26.01
CA ARG A 5 42.44 23.07 -26.82
C ARG A 5 42.31 21.57 -26.58
N LEU A 6 43.42 20.84 -26.47
CA LEU A 6 43.40 19.41 -26.17
C LEU A 6 42.84 19.13 -24.76
N GLN A 7 43.27 19.90 -23.75
CA GLN A 7 42.72 19.78 -22.39
C GLN A 7 41.23 20.11 -22.33
N GLN A 8 40.78 21.11 -23.12
CA GLN A 8 39.38 21.48 -23.19
C GLN A 8 38.52 20.38 -23.84
N LEU A 9 39.04 19.70 -24.86
CA LEU A 9 38.39 18.55 -25.50
C LEU A 9 38.28 17.35 -24.55
N GLU A 10 39.34 17.01 -23.80
CA GLU A 10 39.28 15.95 -22.78
C GLU A 10 38.24 16.26 -21.70
N ARG A 11 38.16 17.52 -21.25
CA ARG A 11 37.17 17.94 -20.25
C ARG A 11 35.74 17.78 -20.77
N LEU A 12 35.49 18.14 -22.02
CA LEU A 12 34.19 17.96 -22.67
C LEU A 12 33.83 16.47 -22.82
N GLN A 13 34.80 15.61 -23.10
CA GLN A 13 34.59 14.17 -23.20
C GLN A 13 34.24 13.54 -21.84
N LYS A 14 34.91 13.96 -20.76
CA LYS A 14 34.57 13.56 -19.39
C LYS A 14 33.17 14.01 -18.97
N LEU A 15 32.79 15.25 -19.29
CA LEU A 15 31.44 15.75 -19.00
C LEU A 15 30.36 14.93 -19.72
N ARG A 16 30.63 14.54 -20.98
CA ARG A 16 29.70 13.68 -21.75
C ARG A 16 29.56 12.28 -21.15
N GLN A 17 30.64 11.70 -20.63
CA GLN A 17 30.59 10.42 -19.90
C GLN A 17 29.81 10.52 -18.59
N LEU A 18 30.00 11.60 -17.82
CA LEU A 18 29.25 11.82 -16.58
C LEU A 18 27.75 11.95 -16.83
N GLN A 19 27.36 12.67 -17.88
CA GLN A 19 25.94 12.79 -18.27
C GLN A 19 25.33 11.44 -18.69
N GLN A 20 26.13 10.57 -19.32
CA GLN A 20 25.69 9.23 -19.70
C GLN A 20 25.51 8.32 -18.47
N LEU A 21 26.41 8.42 -17.48
CA LEU A 21 26.30 7.71 -16.21
C LEU A 21 25.06 8.12 -15.41
N GLU A 22 24.76 9.43 -15.36
CA GLU A 22 23.57 9.95 -14.67
C GLU A 22 22.28 9.41 -15.33
N ARG A 23 22.25 9.34 -16.67
CA ARG A 23 21.12 8.75 -17.41
C ARG A 23 20.97 7.25 -17.16
N LEU A 24 22.07 6.51 -17.05
CA LEU A 24 22.04 5.08 -16.70
C LEU A 24 21.50 4.86 -15.28
N GLN A 25 21.90 5.69 -14.33
CA GLN A 25 21.42 5.61 -12.94
C GLN A 25 19.90 5.90 -12.85
N GLN A 26 19.39 6.83 -13.66
CA GLN A 26 17.94 7.07 -13.77
C GLN A 26 17.20 5.88 -14.40
N LEU A 27 17.76 5.25 -15.43
CA LEU A 27 17.17 4.07 -16.06
C LEU A 27 17.12 2.87 -15.08
N GLU A 28 18.15 2.66 -14.29
CA GLU A 28 18.17 1.60 -13.27
C GLU A 28 17.09 1.83 -12.20
N ARG A 29 16.85 3.08 -11.81
CA ARG A 29 15.77 3.45 -10.88
C ARG A 29 14.39 3.18 -11.49
N LEU A 30 14.19 3.48 -12.78
CA LEU A 30 12.95 3.20 -13.48
C LEU A 30 12.69 1.70 -13.62
N GLN A 31 13.74 0.91 -13.85
CA GLN A 31 13.62 -0.54 -13.97
C GLN A 31 13.21 -1.20 -12.63
N LYS A 32 13.71 -0.69 -11.50
CA LYS A 32 13.25 -1.09 -10.16
C LYS A 32 11.79 -0.74 -9.91
N LEU A 33 11.32 0.40 -10.40
CA LEU A 33 9.89 0.77 -10.33
C LEU A 33 9.00 -0.12 -11.20
N GLN A 34 9.51 -0.59 -12.33
CA GLN A 34 8.78 -1.49 -13.22
C GLN A 34 8.58 -2.89 -12.63
N GLN A 35 9.52 -3.36 -11.80
CA GLN A 35 9.36 -4.62 -11.05
C GLN A 35 8.30 -4.52 -9.94
N LEU A 36 8.01 -3.32 -9.42
CA LEU A 36 6.96 -3.08 -8.42
C LEU A 36 5.54 -3.05 -9.02
N GLN A 37 5.37 -3.20 -10.33
CA GLN A 37 4.11 -3.01 -11.06
C GLN A 37 3.42 -4.31 -11.52
N GLN A 38 3.75 -5.48 -10.96
CA GLN A 38 2.92 -6.68 -11.18
C GLN A 38 1.73 -6.66 -10.21
N LEU A 39 0.79 -5.74 -10.45
CA LEU A 39 -0.50 -5.71 -9.79
C LEU A 39 -1.44 -6.65 -10.54
N GLU A 40 -1.95 -7.66 -9.83
CA GLU A 40 -3.05 -8.49 -10.29
C GLU A 40 -4.36 -7.97 -9.67
N PHE A 41 -5.40 -7.83 -10.50
CA PHE A 41 -6.73 -7.42 -10.05
C PHE A 41 -7.67 -8.61 -10.13
N LEU A 42 -8.27 -8.96 -9.00
CA LEU A 42 -9.23 -10.05 -8.87
C LEU A 42 -10.61 -9.49 -8.50
N THR A 43 -11.67 -10.06 -9.06
CA THR A 43 -13.06 -9.79 -8.68
C THR A 43 -13.65 -11.07 -8.11
N LEU A 44 -13.30 -11.36 -6.86
CA LEU A 44 -13.66 -12.59 -6.16
C LEU A 44 -14.17 -12.26 -4.76
N ASP A 45 -14.81 -13.25 -4.14
CA ASP A 45 -15.03 -13.22 -2.70
C ASP A 45 -13.69 -13.35 -1.97
N TYR A 46 -13.50 -12.58 -0.90
CA TYR A 46 -12.24 -12.56 -0.13
C TYR A 46 -11.88 -13.94 0.45
N ARG A 47 -12.88 -14.81 0.68
CA ARG A 47 -12.69 -16.18 1.16
C ARG A 47 -12.03 -17.10 0.13
N SER A 48 -12.05 -16.71 -1.14
CA SER A 48 -11.47 -17.48 -2.25
C SER A 48 -10.05 -17.04 -2.62
N LEU A 49 -9.49 -16.05 -1.92
CA LEU A 49 -8.13 -15.58 -2.16
C LEU A 49 -7.11 -16.63 -1.68
N GLU A 50 -6.12 -16.91 -2.52
CA GLU A 50 -4.96 -17.71 -2.14
C GLU A 50 -3.98 -16.82 -1.36
N ILE A 51 -4.00 -16.94 -0.04
CA ILE A 51 -3.14 -16.15 0.86
C ILE A 51 -2.14 -17.09 1.52
N GLY A 52 -0.86 -16.71 1.48
CA GLY A 52 0.23 -17.39 2.15
C GLY A 52 0.52 -16.86 3.56
N PRO A 53 1.25 -17.61 4.40
CA PRO A 53 1.60 -17.18 5.76
C PRO A 53 2.54 -15.98 5.82
N GLU A 54 3.33 -15.74 4.77
CA GLU A 54 4.28 -14.61 4.68
C GLU A 54 3.66 -13.36 4.03
N ASP A 55 2.41 -13.44 3.58
CA ASP A 55 1.72 -12.30 3.00
C ASP A 55 1.35 -11.27 4.08
N VAL A 56 1.26 -10.01 3.63
CA VAL A 56 0.68 -8.92 4.41
C VAL A 56 -0.69 -8.62 3.83
N VAL A 57 -1.72 -8.81 4.66
CA VAL A 57 -3.11 -8.64 4.25
C VAL A 57 -3.61 -7.30 4.81
N TYR A 58 -4.16 -6.47 3.93
CA TYR A 58 -4.89 -5.27 4.30
C TYR A 58 -6.35 -5.41 3.87
N CYS A 59 -7.27 -5.08 4.77
CA CYS A 59 -8.70 -5.15 4.55
C CYS A 59 -9.34 -3.78 4.76
N ASP A 60 -10.15 -3.35 3.79
CA ASP A 60 -11.07 -2.19 3.92
C ASP A 60 -12.51 -2.67 3.69
N PRO A 61 -13.07 -3.46 4.63
CA PRO A 61 -14.41 -4.02 4.48
C PRO A 61 -15.48 -2.93 4.61
N PRO A 62 -16.74 -3.21 4.23
CA PRO A 62 -17.87 -2.42 4.69
C PRO A 62 -17.86 -2.24 6.21
N TYR A 63 -17.87 -0.99 6.67
CA TYR A 63 -17.72 -0.65 8.08
C TYR A 63 -18.99 -0.99 8.88
N THR A 64 -18.78 -1.57 10.05
CA THR A 64 -19.87 -1.97 10.94
C THR A 64 -20.64 -0.74 11.42
N GLY A 65 -21.97 -0.82 11.45
CA GLY A 65 -22.81 0.30 11.89
C GLY A 65 -22.89 1.48 10.92
N THR A 66 -22.41 1.33 9.68
CA THR A 66 -22.61 2.34 8.63
C THR A 66 -23.86 2.03 7.80
N GLY A 67 -24.57 3.07 7.35
CA GLY A 67 -25.88 2.93 6.70
C GLY A 67 -25.85 2.53 5.22
N GLN A 68 -24.70 2.16 4.67
CA GLN A 68 -24.58 1.75 3.27
C GLN A 68 -24.69 0.23 3.16
N ASP A 69 -25.61 -0.24 2.33
CA ASP A 69 -25.73 -1.66 1.99
C ASP A 69 -24.80 -1.98 0.82
N TYR A 70 -23.75 -2.74 1.10
CA TYR A 70 -22.78 -3.22 0.12
C TYR A 70 -23.17 -4.59 -0.46
N GLY A 71 -24.46 -4.90 -0.52
CA GLY A 71 -24.97 -6.17 -1.04
C GLY A 71 -24.96 -7.29 0.02
N GLY A 72 -25.23 -6.96 1.28
CA GLY A 72 -25.35 -7.93 2.36
C GLY A 72 -24.02 -8.50 2.86
N PHE A 73 -22.99 -7.65 2.99
CA PHE A 73 -21.72 -8.05 3.61
C PHE A 73 -21.94 -8.62 5.01
N ASP A 74 -21.46 -9.85 5.23
CA ASP A 74 -21.60 -10.56 6.50
C ASP A 74 -20.35 -10.36 7.37
N ASN A 75 -20.51 -9.55 8.42
CA ASN A 75 -19.46 -9.27 9.39
C ASN A 75 -19.03 -10.51 10.18
N GLU A 76 -19.95 -11.44 10.47
CA GLU A 76 -19.60 -12.67 11.21
C GLU A 76 -18.73 -13.59 10.35
N SER A 77 -19.11 -13.77 9.09
CA SER A 77 -18.29 -14.50 8.11
C SER A 77 -16.90 -13.88 7.96
N PHE A 78 -16.80 -12.55 7.96
CA PHE A 78 -15.51 -11.85 7.85
C PHE A 78 -14.64 -12.06 9.09
N GLN A 79 -15.21 -11.97 10.29
CA GLN A 79 -14.49 -12.27 11.54
C GLN A 79 -14.00 -13.72 11.59
N HIS A 80 -14.84 -14.67 11.17
CA HIS A 80 -14.44 -16.07 11.07
C HIS A 80 -13.29 -16.27 10.07
N TRP A 81 -13.32 -15.56 8.94
CA TRP A 81 -12.22 -15.61 7.98
C TRP A 81 -10.93 -15.01 8.53
N LEU A 82 -10.97 -13.89 9.25
CA LEU A 82 -9.78 -13.30 9.89
C LEU A 82 -9.08 -14.30 10.81
N ALA A 83 -9.86 -15.04 11.61
CA ALA A 83 -9.35 -16.06 12.53
C ALA A 83 -8.66 -17.22 11.80
N ASN A 84 -9.13 -17.57 10.59
CA ASN A 84 -8.62 -18.68 9.80
C ASN A 84 -7.62 -18.27 8.70
N CYS A 85 -7.47 -16.98 8.44
CA CYS A 85 -6.56 -16.46 7.42
C CYS A 85 -5.11 -16.84 7.78
N PRO A 86 -4.33 -17.46 6.87
CA PRO A 86 -2.99 -17.97 7.20
C PRO A 86 -1.96 -16.85 7.42
N ALA A 87 -2.16 -15.67 6.84
CA ALA A 87 -1.24 -14.54 6.94
C ALA A 87 -0.92 -14.18 8.41
N LYS A 88 0.35 -13.92 8.70
CA LYS A 88 0.78 -13.49 10.05
C LYS A 88 0.52 -12.02 10.33
N GLN A 89 0.42 -11.21 9.27
CA GLN A 89 0.24 -9.77 9.36
C GLN A 89 -1.06 -9.40 8.65
N ILE A 90 -2.08 -9.07 9.43
CA ILE A 90 -3.41 -8.70 8.93
C ILE A 90 -3.78 -7.36 9.55
N TYR A 91 -4.13 -6.39 8.69
CA TYR A 91 -4.53 -5.05 9.08
C TYR A 91 -5.92 -4.74 8.53
N ILE A 92 -6.75 -4.07 9.33
CA ILE A 92 -8.14 -3.74 8.97
C ILE A 92 -8.38 -2.25 9.22
N SER A 93 -8.92 -1.53 8.25
CA SER A 93 -9.48 -0.19 8.48
C SER A 93 -10.90 -0.28 9.04
N GLU A 94 -11.17 0.44 10.12
CA GLU A 94 -12.52 0.56 10.71
C GLU A 94 -12.63 1.83 11.58
N TYR A 95 -13.83 2.33 11.84
CA TYR A 95 -14.11 3.36 12.86
C TYR A 95 -14.13 2.81 14.30
N THR A 96 -14.45 1.53 14.49
CA THR A 96 -14.56 0.89 15.80
C THR A 96 -13.61 -0.29 15.93
N GLN A 97 -13.08 -0.50 17.13
CA GLN A 97 -12.17 -1.61 17.38
C GLN A 97 -12.93 -2.95 17.30
N LEU A 98 -12.43 -3.85 16.45
CA LEU A 98 -12.98 -5.18 16.24
C LEU A 98 -12.45 -6.18 17.28
N PRO A 99 -13.17 -7.30 17.52
CA PRO A 99 -12.66 -8.39 18.36
C PRO A 99 -11.29 -8.91 17.87
N HIS A 100 -10.44 -9.35 18.81
CA HIS A 100 -9.10 -9.88 18.52
C HIS A 100 -8.21 -8.90 17.73
N THR A 101 -8.38 -7.60 17.93
CA THR A 101 -7.52 -6.59 17.32
C THR A 101 -6.90 -5.64 18.33
N GLU A 102 -5.72 -5.13 17.99
CA GLU A 102 -5.11 -3.97 18.64
C GLU A 102 -5.17 -2.76 17.70
N VAL A 103 -5.26 -1.55 18.24
CA VAL A 103 -5.14 -0.32 17.44
C VAL A 103 -3.67 -0.11 17.09
N ALA A 104 -3.30 -0.41 15.84
CA ALA A 104 -1.94 -0.21 15.36
C ALA A 104 -1.65 1.26 15.04
N PHE A 105 -2.65 1.98 14.52
CA PHE A 105 -2.53 3.39 14.19
C PHE A 105 -3.89 4.09 14.15
N ILE A 106 -3.90 5.40 14.39
CA ILE A 106 -5.08 6.26 14.16
C ILE A 106 -4.84 7.02 12.85
N LEU A 107 -5.55 6.64 11.79
CA LEU A 107 -5.41 7.24 10.46
C LEU A 107 -5.97 8.67 10.42
N GLY A 108 -6.86 9.00 11.36
CA GLY A 108 -7.47 10.31 11.49
C GLY A 108 -8.82 10.38 10.77
N LYS A 109 -9.33 11.59 10.53
CA LYS A 109 -10.70 11.79 10.02
C LYS A 109 -10.69 11.87 8.49
N LYS A 110 -11.56 11.10 7.83
CA LYS A 110 -11.82 11.26 6.38
C LYS A 110 -12.36 12.66 6.11
N LEU A 111 -11.66 13.41 5.27
CA LEU A 111 -12.14 14.68 4.74
C LEU A 111 -13.30 14.40 3.77
N SER A 112 -14.45 15.04 3.96
CA SER A 112 -15.46 15.08 2.90
C SER A 112 -16.06 16.47 2.80
N PHE A 113 -16.16 16.92 1.55
CA PHE A 113 -16.67 18.23 1.17
C PHE A 113 -18.20 18.36 1.34
N GLN A 114 -18.90 17.26 1.62
CA GLN A 114 -20.37 17.20 1.63
C GLN A 114 -20.98 17.04 3.03
N ALA A 115 -20.29 16.41 3.98
CA ALA A 115 -20.90 16.13 5.27
C ALA A 115 -20.66 17.26 6.29
N LYS A 116 -21.69 17.55 7.09
CA LYS A 116 -21.64 18.43 8.27
C LYS A 116 -21.70 17.56 9.53
N GLY A 117 -20.73 17.68 10.43
CA GLY A 117 -20.70 16.97 11.72
C GLY A 117 -19.31 16.48 12.13
N GLU A 118 -19.17 16.07 13.40
CA GLU A 118 -17.97 15.36 13.86
C GLU A 118 -17.93 13.97 13.24
N ARG A 119 -16.78 13.66 12.63
CA ARG A 119 -16.52 12.33 12.07
C ARG A 119 -15.73 11.48 13.05
N PRO A 120 -16.02 10.17 13.13
CA PRO A 120 -15.16 9.25 13.83
C PRO A 120 -13.76 9.25 13.20
N GLU A 121 -12.77 8.95 14.02
CA GLU A 121 -11.42 8.66 13.53
C GLU A 121 -11.44 7.28 12.88
N GLU A 122 -10.77 7.17 11.73
CA GLU A 122 -10.48 5.89 11.13
C GLU A 122 -9.28 5.28 11.85
N LEU A 123 -9.43 4.02 12.25
CA LEU A 123 -8.43 3.22 12.92
C LEU A 123 -7.81 2.27 11.91
N LEU A 124 -6.50 2.08 12.03
CA LEU A 124 -5.83 0.91 11.48
C LEU A 124 -5.71 -0.11 12.61
N LEU A 125 -6.50 -1.15 12.52
CA LEU A 125 -6.48 -2.28 13.44
C LEU A 125 -5.48 -3.31 12.94
N LYS A 126 -4.76 -3.95 13.86
CA LYS A 126 -3.95 -5.14 13.59
C LYS A 126 -4.60 -6.33 14.27
N TYR A 127 -4.83 -7.39 13.49
CA TYR A 127 -5.38 -8.63 14.04
C TYR A 127 -4.33 -9.33 14.90
N VAL A 128 -4.75 -9.76 16.09
CA VAL A 128 -3.93 -10.47 17.06
C VAL A 128 -4.42 -11.91 17.09
N LYS A 129 -3.59 -12.81 16.54
CA LYS A 129 -3.84 -14.24 16.65
C LYS A 129 -3.50 -14.70 18.06
N ASP A 130 -4.38 -15.53 18.63
CA ASP A 130 -4.13 -16.23 19.89
C ASP A 130 -2.97 -17.25 19.77
#